data_AF-A0A7W0KWJ0-F1
#
_entry.id   AF-A0A7W0KWJ0-F1
#
_cell.length_a   1.000
_cell.length_b   1.000
_cell.length_c   1.000
_cell.angle_alpha   90.00
_cell.angle_beta   90.00
_cell.angle_gamma   90.00
#
_symmetry.space_group_name_H-M   'P 1'
#
loop_
_entity.id
_entity.type
_entity.pdbx_description
1 polymer ?
#
loop_
_entity_poly.entity_id
_entity_poly.type
_entity_poly.pdbx_seq_one_letter_code
_entity_poly.pdbx_strand_id
1 'polypeptide(L)'
;LQPEHPELYFGESLRDWYAIVDTERTEQDGARFEADTGIALSSFYRKLVLGLTTGELQPLLSGDLTDESQLLYRRDVIERLRGVAPFLTFDGDPYPVITAESVVWVVSGYTTSTSYPYSQFSALGGRRVNYAHASIWATVDAYDGSVHLYRTEVGGADDPILRAWEGVFPGLVEAIAAMPAAVRDHLRYPTDLLDTQLALLGKYHVDDADTLFSGTQRWSVSAAPSTGVGAAADGTADPVTLFMPGDDPELGGHWVAITPLSPGTSPSDSSAREELAAIVIADHDDPERLRLLTVDVGAGRTAATPRVAQSAIDADPELARTFTLLNANGSQVQFGPMTPLITDGALFWVRPVVVRSTASTAAPRLFGVLAVSEGLVGLADDPAQALTAAYD
;
A
#
# COMPACT_ATOMS: atom_id res chain seq x y z
N LEU A 1 6.01 19.79 -6.14
CA LEU A 1 5.43 19.62 -7.48
C LEU A 1 3.98 20.05 -7.40
N GLN A 2 3.53 20.92 -8.29
CA GLN A 2 2.11 21.25 -8.47
C GLN A 2 1.73 20.71 -9.85
N PRO A 3 0.83 19.72 -9.95
CA PRO A 3 0.42 19.17 -11.23
C PRO A 3 -0.41 20.19 -12.02
N GLU A 4 -0.40 20.09 -13.35
CA GLU A 4 -1.24 20.91 -14.24
C GLU A 4 -2.74 20.65 -14.03
N HIS A 5 -3.10 19.38 -13.77
CA HIS A 5 -4.44 18.92 -13.46
C HIS A 5 -4.48 18.26 -12.07
N PRO A 6 -4.64 19.05 -10.98
CA PRO A 6 -4.70 18.52 -9.61
C PRO A 6 -6.04 17.84 -9.26
N GLU A 7 -7.05 17.94 -10.12
CA GLU A 7 -8.40 17.44 -9.85
C GLU A 7 -8.47 15.91 -9.89
N LEU A 8 -9.25 15.33 -8.97
CA LEU A 8 -9.38 13.88 -8.81
C LEU A 8 -10.80 13.43 -9.22
N TYR A 9 -10.98 13.09 -10.49
CA TYR A 9 -12.21 12.49 -10.98
C TYR A 9 -12.22 10.97 -10.83
N PHE A 10 -11.06 10.32 -10.85
CA PHE A 10 -10.89 8.87 -10.67
C PHE A 10 -10.01 8.62 -9.44
N GLY A 11 -10.35 7.58 -8.67
CA GLY A 11 -9.64 7.30 -7.41
C GLY A 11 -10.27 6.20 -6.59
N GLU A 12 -9.77 6.03 -5.37
CA GLU A 12 -10.25 5.01 -4.44
C GLU A 12 -11.60 5.36 -3.83
N SER A 13 -12.31 4.34 -3.33
CA SER A 13 -13.58 4.49 -2.61
C SER A 13 -14.70 5.14 -3.43
N LEU A 14 -14.59 5.10 -4.76
CA LEU A 14 -15.60 5.57 -5.71
C LEU A 14 -16.37 4.39 -6.36
N ARG A 15 -16.34 3.22 -5.71
CA ARG A 15 -16.96 2.01 -6.24
C ARG A 15 -18.47 2.20 -6.41
N ASP A 16 -18.99 1.76 -7.55
CA ASP A 16 -20.39 1.94 -7.95
C ASP A 16 -20.83 3.42 -8.06
N TRP A 17 -19.90 4.38 -7.91
CA TRP A 17 -20.17 5.81 -7.99
C TRP A 17 -19.90 6.35 -9.40
N TYR A 18 -20.76 7.26 -9.85
CA TYR A 18 -20.63 7.94 -11.15
C TYR A 18 -20.54 9.46 -10.97
N ALA A 19 -20.00 10.16 -11.95
CA ALA A 19 -20.07 11.62 -12.02
C ALA A 19 -20.59 12.06 -13.38
N ILE A 20 -21.25 13.20 -13.40
CA ILE A 20 -21.58 13.89 -14.64
C ILE A 20 -20.79 15.19 -14.63
N VAL A 21 -19.97 15.36 -15.65
CA VAL A 21 -19.09 16.52 -15.85
C VAL A 21 -19.58 17.33 -17.04
N ASP A 22 -19.03 18.53 -17.21
CA ASP A 22 -19.46 19.47 -18.25
C ASP A 22 -20.96 19.81 -18.17
N THR A 23 -21.45 20.04 -16.95
CA THR A 23 -22.82 20.51 -16.70
C THR A 23 -22.86 22.04 -16.61
N GLU A 24 -24.05 22.63 -16.56
CA GLU A 24 -24.19 24.08 -16.30
C GLU A 24 -23.77 24.49 -14.89
N ARG A 25 -23.56 23.52 -13.98
CA ARG A 25 -23.12 23.77 -12.61
C ARG A 25 -21.61 23.91 -12.57
N THR A 26 -21.15 24.98 -11.91
CA THR A 26 -19.73 25.17 -11.61
C THR A 26 -19.25 24.10 -10.64
N GLU A 27 -18.16 23.42 -10.98
CA GLU A 27 -17.53 22.44 -10.10
C GLU A 27 -16.79 23.14 -8.95
N GLN A 28 -16.31 22.34 -8.00
CA GLN A 28 -15.58 22.86 -6.85
C GLN A 28 -14.33 23.62 -7.32
N ASP A 29 -14.10 24.80 -6.73
CA ASP A 29 -13.00 25.73 -7.07
C ASP A 29 -13.01 26.30 -8.51
N GLY A 30 -14.11 26.13 -9.26
CA GLY A 30 -14.25 26.69 -10.60
C GLY A 30 -13.51 25.93 -11.70
N ALA A 31 -12.99 24.74 -11.36
CA ALA A 31 -12.40 23.81 -12.33
C ALA A 31 -13.46 23.32 -13.33
N ARG A 32 -12.98 22.86 -14.48
CA ARG A 32 -13.82 22.23 -15.50
C ARG A 32 -13.09 21.01 -16.04
N PHE A 33 -13.82 19.92 -16.20
CA PHE A 33 -13.31 18.75 -16.88
C PHE A 33 -13.18 19.05 -18.38
N GLU A 34 -11.97 18.95 -18.93
CA GLU A 34 -11.69 19.26 -20.34
C GLU A 34 -11.38 18.02 -21.19
N ALA A 35 -11.22 16.85 -20.56
CA ALA A 35 -10.91 15.62 -21.26
C ALA A 35 -12.17 14.99 -21.90
N ASP A 36 -11.98 14.26 -23.01
CA ASP A 36 -13.05 13.58 -23.76
C ASP A 36 -13.03 12.07 -23.53
N THR A 37 -13.04 11.66 -22.26
CA THR A 37 -12.94 10.25 -21.85
C THR A 37 -14.24 9.68 -21.28
N GLY A 38 -15.26 10.52 -21.09
CA GLY A 38 -16.56 10.12 -20.57
C GLY A 38 -17.53 9.58 -21.62
N ILE A 39 -18.63 8.99 -21.17
CA ILE A 39 -19.72 8.59 -22.05
C ILE A 39 -20.55 9.84 -22.37
N ALA A 40 -20.43 10.35 -23.60
CA ALA A 40 -21.13 11.56 -24.04
C ALA A 40 -22.66 11.43 -23.90
N LEU A 41 -23.28 12.39 -23.21
CA LEU A 41 -24.73 12.50 -23.01
C LEU A 41 -25.40 13.39 -24.07
N SER A 42 -24.88 13.39 -25.30
CA SER A 42 -25.28 14.29 -26.40
C SER A 42 -26.71 14.13 -26.94
N SER A 43 -27.56 13.29 -26.34
CA SER A 43 -28.94 13.11 -26.79
C SER A 43 -29.89 12.79 -25.64
N PHE A 44 -31.14 13.22 -25.79
CA PHE A 44 -32.22 12.95 -24.84
C PHE A 44 -32.38 11.46 -24.51
N TYR A 45 -32.20 10.56 -25.48
CA TYR A 45 -32.30 9.12 -25.24
C TYR A 45 -31.18 8.58 -24.34
N ARG A 46 -29.93 9.04 -24.52
CA ARG A 46 -28.81 8.66 -23.64
C ARG A 46 -29.03 9.19 -22.23
N LYS A 47 -29.47 10.44 -22.13
CA LYS A 47 -29.88 11.10 -20.87
C LYS A 47 -31.00 10.26 -20.18
N LEU A 48 -32.04 9.85 -20.90
CA LEU A 48 -33.12 9.01 -20.36
C LEU A 48 -32.64 7.62 -19.89
N VAL A 49 -31.80 6.94 -20.70
CA VAL A 49 -31.22 5.65 -20.31
C VAL A 49 -30.40 5.80 -19.03
N LEU A 50 -29.58 6.85 -18.94
CA LEU A 50 -28.82 7.16 -17.72
C LEU A 50 -29.76 7.24 -16.51
N GLY A 51 -30.79 8.09 -16.57
CA GLY A 51 -31.71 8.26 -15.45
C GLY A 51 -32.49 7.01 -15.06
N LEU A 52 -32.74 6.08 -16.00
CA LEU A 52 -33.30 4.76 -15.70
C LEU A 52 -32.27 3.82 -15.05
N THR A 53 -31.02 3.84 -15.50
CA THR A 53 -29.95 2.99 -14.97
C THR A 53 -29.47 3.43 -13.59
N THR A 54 -29.42 4.74 -13.32
CA THR A 54 -29.01 5.29 -12.02
C THR A 54 -30.19 5.40 -11.05
N GLY A 55 -31.42 5.28 -11.54
CA GLY A 55 -32.63 5.52 -10.75
C GLY A 55 -32.87 7.00 -10.44
N GLU A 56 -32.09 7.91 -11.03
CA GLU A 56 -32.13 9.35 -10.76
C GLU A 56 -32.57 10.11 -12.02
N LEU A 57 -33.86 10.44 -12.10
CA LEU A 57 -34.40 11.28 -13.17
C LEU A 57 -34.18 12.78 -12.92
N GLN A 58 -33.78 13.18 -11.71
CA GLN A 58 -33.63 14.59 -11.33
C GLN A 58 -32.64 15.37 -12.21
N PRO A 59 -31.45 14.83 -12.57
CA PRO A 59 -30.53 15.51 -13.49
C PRO A 59 -31.20 15.83 -14.85
N LEU A 60 -32.09 14.97 -15.34
CA LEU A 60 -32.84 15.18 -16.58
C LEU A 60 -33.87 16.30 -16.51
N LEU A 61 -34.46 16.49 -15.33
CA LEU A 61 -35.53 17.45 -15.09
C LEU A 61 -34.99 18.84 -14.72
N SER A 62 -33.76 18.91 -14.21
CA SER A 62 -33.12 20.14 -13.75
C SER A 62 -32.74 21.11 -14.87
N GLY A 63 -32.47 20.61 -16.08
CA GLY A 63 -31.89 21.39 -17.17
C GLY A 63 -30.37 21.52 -17.11
N ASP A 64 -29.71 21.03 -16.05
CA ASP A 64 -28.27 21.17 -15.83
C ASP A 64 -27.42 20.39 -16.87
N LEU A 65 -28.01 19.42 -17.56
CA LEU A 65 -27.34 18.55 -18.53
C LEU A 65 -27.34 19.16 -19.93
N THR A 66 -26.17 19.56 -20.39
CA THR A 66 -25.92 20.07 -21.75
C THR A 66 -25.67 18.93 -22.74
N ASP A 67 -25.44 19.23 -24.02
CA ASP A 67 -25.11 18.21 -25.02
C ASP A 67 -23.60 17.88 -25.02
N GLU A 68 -22.81 18.70 -24.33
CA GLU A 68 -21.40 18.51 -24.03
C GLU A 68 -21.19 17.64 -22.78
N SER A 69 -22.19 17.51 -21.92
CA SER A 69 -22.07 16.76 -20.66
C SER A 69 -21.64 15.31 -20.88
N GLN A 70 -20.76 14.82 -20.00
CA GLN A 70 -20.23 13.47 -20.07
C GLN A 70 -20.48 12.70 -18.78
N LEU A 71 -20.79 11.42 -18.90
CA LEU A 71 -20.88 10.50 -17.77
C LEU A 71 -19.51 9.85 -17.54
N LEU A 72 -18.90 10.13 -16.39
CA LEU A 72 -17.75 9.39 -15.89
C LEU A 72 -18.25 8.16 -15.12
N TYR A 73 -17.94 6.98 -15.67
CA TYR A 73 -18.36 5.69 -15.15
C TYR A 73 -17.15 4.82 -14.80
N ARG A 74 -17.30 3.91 -13.83
CA ARG A 74 -16.19 3.14 -13.21
C ARG A 74 -15.06 4.06 -12.81
N ARG A 75 -15.38 4.94 -11.84
CA ARG A 75 -14.45 5.93 -11.31
C ARG A 75 -13.46 5.33 -10.31
N ASP A 76 -13.84 4.20 -9.71
CA ASP A 76 -12.96 3.40 -8.86
C ASP A 76 -11.83 2.76 -9.69
N VAL A 77 -10.59 2.95 -9.22
CA VAL A 77 -9.38 2.48 -9.90
C VAL A 77 -9.45 0.98 -10.18
N ILE A 78 -9.76 0.17 -9.17
CA ILE A 78 -9.77 -1.28 -9.28
C ILE A 78 -10.96 -1.76 -10.14
N GLU A 79 -12.13 -1.16 -9.98
CA GLU A 79 -13.30 -1.44 -10.83
C GLU A 79 -13.02 -1.17 -12.31
N ARG A 80 -12.34 -0.05 -12.59
CA ARG A 80 -11.96 0.35 -13.94
C ARG A 80 -10.96 -0.61 -14.56
N LEU A 81 -9.90 -0.96 -13.82
CA LEU A 81 -8.89 -1.93 -14.26
C LEU A 81 -9.50 -3.31 -14.54
N ARG A 82 -10.39 -3.80 -13.68
CA ARG A 82 -11.16 -5.05 -13.91
C ARG A 82 -12.07 -4.95 -15.13
N GLY A 83 -12.56 -3.75 -15.45
CA GLY A 83 -13.32 -3.48 -16.66
C GLY A 83 -12.48 -3.58 -17.94
N VAL A 84 -11.21 -3.17 -17.88
CA VAL A 84 -10.27 -3.18 -19.02
C VAL A 84 -9.62 -4.56 -19.22
N ALA A 85 -9.11 -5.17 -18.15
CA ALA A 85 -8.40 -6.44 -18.20
C ALA A 85 -8.93 -7.42 -17.13
N PRO A 86 -10.13 -8.00 -17.31
CA PRO A 86 -10.76 -8.89 -16.34
C PRO A 86 -10.03 -10.23 -16.13
N PHE A 87 -9.09 -10.55 -17.01
CA PHE A 87 -8.24 -11.75 -16.92
C PHE A 87 -7.06 -11.59 -15.96
N LEU A 88 -6.79 -10.37 -15.50
CA LEU A 88 -5.77 -10.06 -14.50
C LEU A 88 -6.40 -9.97 -13.12
N THR A 89 -5.64 -10.36 -12.10
CA THR A 89 -5.97 -10.11 -10.70
C THR A 89 -5.18 -8.88 -10.27
N PHE A 90 -5.86 -7.81 -9.87
CA PHE A 90 -5.19 -6.59 -9.41
C PHE A 90 -5.01 -6.62 -7.89
N ASP A 91 -3.91 -6.04 -7.44
CA ASP A 91 -3.59 -5.82 -6.03
C ASP A 91 -4.66 -4.97 -5.34
N GLY A 92 -4.88 -5.23 -4.05
CA GLY A 92 -5.85 -4.53 -3.22
C GLY A 92 -5.45 -3.13 -2.77
N ASP A 93 -4.18 -2.73 -2.92
CA ASP A 93 -3.61 -1.48 -2.39
C ASP A 93 -3.09 -0.54 -3.51
N PRO A 94 -3.99 0.12 -4.26
CA PRO A 94 -3.59 1.13 -5.25
C PRO A 94 -3.00 2.37 -4.56
N TYR A 95 -1.92 2.94 -5.09
CA TYR A 95 -1.30 4.14 -4.50
C TYR A 95 -1.12 5.27 -5.51
N PRO A 96 -1.26 6.55 -5.08
CA PRO A 96 -1.10 7.68 -5.96
C PRO A 96 0.38 8.06 -6.11
N VAL A 97 0.77 8.42 -7.34
CA VAL A 97 2.05 9.06 -7.67
C VAL A 97 1.76 10.42 -8.31
N ILE A 98 2.40 11.46 -7.79
CA ILE A 98 2.22 12.83 -8.30
C ILE A 98 3.22 13.07 -9.42
N THR A 99 2.72 13.37 -10.61
CA THR A 99 3.54 13.78 -11.75
C THR A 99 3.46 15.29 -11.98
N ALA A 100 4.11 15.80 -13.03
CA ALA A 100 3.96 17.20 -13.43
C ALA A 100 2.60 17.48 -14.08
N GLU A 101 1.97 16.47 -14.68
CA GLU A 101 0.71 16.61 -15.43
C GLU A 101 -0.48 16.38 -14.49
N SER A 102 -0.51 15.21 -13.83
CA SER A 102 -1.65 14.77 -13.03
C SER A 102 -1.21 13.88 -11.85
N VAL A 103 -2.19 13.49 -11.03
CA VAL A 103 -2.04 12.37 -10.09
C VAL A 103 -2.33 11.08 -10.84
N VAL A 104 -1.42 10.10 -10.74
CA VAL A 104 -1.56 8.80 -11.40
C VAL A 104 -1.66 7.72 -10.33
N TRP A 105 -2.73 6.94 -10.36
CA TRP A 105 -2.88 5.76 -9.52
C TRP A 105 -2.08 4.61 -10.11
N VAL A 106 -1.27 3.95 -9.29
CA VAL A 106 -0.45 2.81 -9.67
C VAL A 106 -0.93 1.56 -8.95
N VAL A 107 -1.07 0.46 -9.67
CA VAL A 107 -1.57 -0.82 -9.14
C VAL A 107 -0.76 -1.98 -9.71
N SER A 108 -0.34 -2.90 -8.86
CA SER A 108 0.26 -4.16 -9.33
C SER A 108 -0.83 -5.08 -9.87
N GLY A 109 -0.52 -5.84 -10.92
CA GLY A 109 -1.40 -6.85 -11.46
C GLY A 109 -0.71 -8.19 -11.63
N TYR A 110 -1.50 -9.23 -11.39
CA TYR A 110 -1.06 -10.61 -11.33
C TYR A 110 -1.75 -11.43 -12.41
N THR A 111 -0.99 -12.29 -13.07
CA THR A 111 -1.60 -13.48 -13.67
C THR A 111 -1.72 -14.54 -12.59
N THR A 112 -2.86 -15.23 -12.57
CA THR A 112 -3.15 -16.23 -11.54
C THR A 112 -3.75 -17.49 -12.15
N SER A 113 -3.57 -18.61 -11.46
CA SER A 113 -4.25 -19.86 -11.80
C SER A 113 -4.60 -20.66 -10.53
N THR A 114 -5.58 -21.55 -10.70
CA THR A 114 -6.00 -22.54 -9.69
C THR A 114 -5.76 -23.98 -10.15
N SER A 115 -5.14 -24.15 -11.34
CA SER A 115 -4.93 -25.43 -11.99
C SER A 115 -3.46 -25.77 -12.24
N TYR A 116 -2.52 -25.02 -11.64
CA TYR A 116 -1.10 -25.30 -11.81
C TYR A 116 -0.73 -26.64 -11.15
N PRO A 117 -0.17 -27.62 -11.89
CA PRO A 117 0.04 -28.97 -11.37
C PRO A 117 1.12 -28.97 -10.29
N TYR A 118 0.96 -29.84 -9.29
CA TYR A 118 1.91 -30.04 -8.18
C TYR A 118 2.23 -28.78 -7.36
N SER A 119 1.43 -27.72 -7.46
CA SER A 119 1.59 -26.50 -6.67
C SER A 119 0.60 -26.44 -5.51
N GLN A 120 1.07 -25.95 -4.36
CA GLN A 120 0.24 -25.72 -3.20
C GLN A 120 -0.64 -24.49 -3.40
N PHE A 121 -1.87 -24.56 -2.89
CA PHE A 121 -2.72 -23.38 -2.80
C PHE A 121 -2.26 -22.42 -1.70
N SER A 122 -2.30 -21.12 -2.02
CA SER A 122 -2.17 -20.00 -1.11
C SER A 122 -3.30 -19.00 -1.34
N ALA A 123 -3.40 -17.99 -0.48
CA ALA A 123 -4.29 -16.87 -0.66
C ALA A 123 -3.50 -15.67 -1.20
N LEU A 124 -3.99 -15.04 -2.27
CA LEU A 124 -3.48 -13.78 -2.85
C LEU A 124 -4.62 -12.77 -2.83
N GLY A 125 -4.54 -11.72 -2.01
CA GLY A 125 -5.64 -10.76 -1.85
C GLY A 125 -6.98 -11.42 -1.50
N GLY A 126 -6.94 -12.45 -0.63
CA GLY A 126 -8.10 -13.27 -0.25
C GLY A 126 -8.56 -14.30 -1.30
N ARG A 127 -7.94 -14.35 -2.50
CA ARG A 127 -8.27 -15.31 -3.56
C ARG A 127 -7.41 -16.56 -3.43
N ARG A 128 -8.06 -17.73 -3.46
CA ARG A 128 -7.36 -19.01 -3.45
C ARG A 128 -6.72 -19.28 -4.82
N VAL A 129 -5.39 -19.26 -4.89
CA VAL A 129 -4.59 -19.49 -6.10
C VAL A 129 -3.53 -20.53 -5.83
N ASN A 130 -3.01 -21.18 -6.86
CA ASN A 130 -1.80 -22.02 -6.76
C ASN A 130 -0.74 -21.65 -7.80
N TYR A 131 -0.93 -20.52 -8.48
CA TYR A 131 0.05 -19.83 -9.31
C TYR A 131 -0.29 -18.35 -9.24
N ALA A 132 0.74 -17.54 -9.04
CA ALA A 132 0.66 -16.09 -9.09
C ALA A 132 2.00 -15.56 -9.59
N HIS A 133 1.95 -14.58 -10.48
CA HIS A 133 3.14 -13.88 -10.96
C HIS A 133 2.83 -12.39 -11.08
N ALA A 134 3.70 -11.52 -10.57
CA ALA A 134 3.57 -10.06 -10.68
C ALA A 134 3.94 -9.60 -12.08
N SER A 135 3.03 -9.83 -13.02
CA SER A 135 3.33 -9.75 -14.45
C SER A 135 3.15 -8.35 -15.04
N ILE A 136 2.33 -7.51 -14.42
CA ILE A 136 2.06 -6.17 -14.93
C ILE A 136 2.02 -5.10 -13.84
N TRP A 137 2.34 -3.87 -14.23
CA TRP A 137 1.92 -2.65 -13.56
C TRP A 137 0.78 -2.03 -14.34
N ALA A 138 -0.20 -1.50 -13.64
CA ALA A 138 -1.29 -0.74 -14.23
C ALA A 138 -1.26 0.69 -13.69
N THR A 139 -1.56 1.65 -14.57
CA THR A 139 -1.76 3.04 -14.18
C THR A 139 -3.15 3.51 -14.56
N VAL A 140 -3.76 4.32 -13.70
CA VAL A 140 -5.01 5.04 -13.99
C VAL A 140 -4.78 6.51 -13.68
N ASP A 141 -4.89 7.35 -14.70
CA ASP A 141 -4.83 8.81 -14.52
C ASP A 141 -6.04 9.27 -13.68
N ALA A 142 -5.79 10.04 -12.61
CA ALA A 142 -6.85 10.49 -11.69
C ALA A 142 -7.72 11.58 -12.29
N TYR A 143 -7.23 12.30 -13.31
CA TYR A 143 -7.98 13.33 -14.01
C TYR A 143 -8.87 12.67 -15.07
N ASP A 144 -8.32 12.06 -16.12
CA ASP A 144 -9.10 11.61 -17.28
C ASP A 144 -9.49 10.11 -17.24
N GLY A 145 -8.92 9.34 -16.31
CA GLY A 145 -9.17 7.90 -16.19
C GLY A 145 -8.50 7.06 -17.29
N SER A 146 -7.53 7.58 -18.03
CA SER A 146 -6.76 6.81 -19.00
C SER A 146 -6.05 5.65 -18.31
N VAL A 147 -6.10 4.46 -18.93
CA VAL A 147 -5.54 3.22 -18.37
C VAL A 147 -4.40 2.74 -19.24
N HIS A 148 -3.25 2.49 -18.61
CA HIS A 148 -2.11 1.84 -19.26
C HIS A 148 -1.71 0.59 -18.47
N LEU A 149 -1.36 -0.47 -19.19
CA LEU A 149 -0.85 -1.71 -18.61
C LEU A 149 0.57 -1.93 -19.13
N TYR A 150 1.51 -2.10 -18.21
CA TYR A 150 2.93 -2.26 -18.51
C TYR A 150 3.39 -3.63 -18.04
N ARG A 151 4.04 -4.40 -18.90
CA ARG A 151 4.67 -5.66 -18.52
C ARG A 151 5.87 -5.41 -17.61
N THR A 152 5.94 -6.07 -16.46
CA THR A 152 7.10 -5.95 -15.56
C THR A 152 8.35 -6.59 -16.16
N GLU A 153 9.54 -6.09 -15.80
CA GLU A 153 10.82 -6.56 -16.37
C GLU A 153 11.14 -8.00 -16.00
N VAL A 154 10.85 -8.38 -14.76
CA VAL A 154 11.20 -9.70 -14.23
C VAL A 154 9.98 -10.62 -14.34
N GLY A 155 8.91 -10.31 -13.60
CA GLY A 155 7.72 -11.15 -13.57
C GLY A 155 7.07 -11.32 -14.95
N GLY A 156 6.78 -10.22 -15.63
CA GLY A 156 6.03 -10.24 -16.88
C GLY A 156 6.81 -10.85 -18.05
N ALA A 157 8.13 -10.69 -18.06
CA ALA A 157 8.98 -11.18 -19.15
C ALA A 157 8.92 -12.72 -19.29
N ASP A 158 8.90 -13.43 -18.17
CA ASP A 158 8.93 -14.89 -18.16
C ASP A 158 7.55 -15.55 -17.95
N ASP A 159 6.47 -14.77 -17.84
CA ASP A 159 5.14 -15.31 -17.59
C ASP A 159 4.45 -15.89 -18.85
N PRO A 160 4.21 -17.21 -18.93
CA PRO A 160 3.52 -17.82 -20.06
C PRO A 160 2.03 -17.45 -20.14
N ILE A 161 1.38 -17.14 -19.01
CA ILE A 161 -0.05 -16.78 -18.99
C ILE A 161 -0.21 -15.37 -19.58
N LEU A 162 0.63 -14.42 -19.19
CA LEU A 162 0.61 -13.07 -19.76
C LEU A 162 0.86 -13.12 -21.27
N ARG A 163 1.89 -13.87 -21.71
CA ARG A 163 2.22 -14.02 -23.14
C ARG A 163 1.05 -14.54 -23.97
N ALA A 164 0.24 -15.45 -23.43
CA ALA A 164 -0.97 -15.92 -24.12
C ALA A 164 -2.01 -14.79 -24.28
N TRP A 165 -2.23 -13.99 -23.24
CA TRP A 165 -3.16 -12.85 -23.29
C TRP A 165 -2.67 -11.72 -24.20
N GLU A 166 -1.38 -11.42 -24.22
CA GLU A 166 -0.77 -10.47 -25.16
C GLU A 166 -1.01 -10.90 -26.62
N GLY A 167 -1.02 -12.21 -26.90
CA GLY A 167 -1.37 -12.74 -28.22
C GLY A 167 -2.85 -12.59 -28.58
N VAL A 168 -3.75 -12.61 -27.60
CA VAL A 168 -5.21 -12.42 -27.80
C VAL A 168 -5.56 -10.94 -27.96
N PHE A 169 -4.88 -10.06 -27.22
CA PHE A 169 -5.11 -8.61 -27.21
C PHE A 169 -3.83 -7.84 -27.57
N PRO A 170 -3.39 -7.87 -28.85
CA PRO A 170 -2.19 -7.16 -29.26
C PRO A 170 -2.28 -5.65 -28.96
N GLY A 171 -1.25 -5.11 -28.33
CA GLY A 171 -1.16 -3.69 -27.99
C GLY A 171 -1.88 -3.28 -26.69
N LEU A 172 -2.54 -4.20 -25.99
CA LEU A 172 -3.15 -3.90 -24.68
C LEU A 172 -2.11 -3.74 -23.56
N VAL A 173 -0.99 -4.46 -23.66
CA VAL A 173 0.12 -4.42 -22.70
C VAL A 173 1.34 -3.82 -23.37
N GLU A 174 1.89 -2.80 -22.74
CA GLU A 174 3.05 -2.03 -23.19
C GLU A 174 4.33 -2.49 -22.49
N ALA A 175 5.49 -2.13 -23.04
CA ALA A 175 6.76 -2.34 -22.35
C ALA A 175 6.88 -1.35 -21.18
N ILE A 176 7.44 -1.77 -20.05
CA ILE A 176 7.71 -0.89 -18.89
C ILE A 176 8.53 0.36 -19.22
N ALA A 177 9.36 0.31 -20.26
CA ALA A 177 10.12 1.45 -20.74
C ALA A 177 9.22 2.61 -21.25
N ALA A 178 7.97 2.32 -21.61
CA ALA A 178 6.97 3.32 -21.99
C ALA A 178 6.36 4.04 -20.77
N MET A 179 6.45 3.46 -19.57
CA MET A 179 5.97 4.09 -18.34
C MET A 179 6.78 5.38 -18.08
N PRO A 180 6.14 6.52 -17.77
CA PRO A 180 6.84 7.75 -17.43
C PRO A 180 7.84 7.55 -16.29
N ALA A 181 9.05 8.10 -16.41
CA ALA A 181 10.11 7.93 -15.40
C ALA A 181 9.66 8.37 -14.00
N ALA A 182 8.93 9.50 -13.91
CA ALA A 182 8.38 9.99 -12.65
C ALA A 182 7.47 8.96 -11.95
N VAL A 183 6.77 8.11 -12.71
CA VAL A 183 5.95 7.02 -12.16
C VAL A 183 6.82 5.80 -11.82
N ARG A 184 7.74 5.45 -12.72
CA ARG A 184 8.63 4.29 -12.58
C ARG A 184 9.51 4.38 -11.33
N ASP A 185 10.05 5.57 -11.02
CA ASP A 185 10.91 5.80 -9.86
C ASP A 185 10.15 5.70 -8.51
N HIS A 186 8.82 5.58 -8.56
CA HIS A 186 7.96 5.47 -7.38
C HIS A 186 7.29 4.09 -7.26
N LEU A 187 7.70 3.12 -8.08
CA LEU A 187 7.14 1.77 -8.00
C LEU A 187 7.51 1.10 -6.67
N ARG A 188 6.53 0.46 -6.05
CA ARG A 188 6.64 -0.23 -4.76
C ARG A 188 6.62 -1.74 -4.93
N TYR A 189 7.02 -2.47 -3.90
CA TYR A 189 6.81 -3.92 -3.87
C TYR A 189 5.30 -4.24 -3.74
N PRO A 190 4.73 -5.19 -4.51
CA PRO A 190 3.30 -5.50 -4.43
C PRO A 190 2.88 -6.14 -3.10
N THR A 191 1.89 -5.55 -2.41
CA THR A 191 1.49 -5.91 -1.05
C THR A 191 0.84 -7.30 -0.97
N ASP A 192 -0.13 -7.61 -1.84
CA ASP A 192 -0.81 -8.92 -1.79
C ASP A 192 0.15 -10.09 -2.07
N LEU A 193 1.12 -9.86 -2.96
CA LEU A 193 2.16 -10.84 -3.25
C LEU A 193 3.10 -11.02 -2.06
N LEU A 194 3.52 -9.93 -1.43
CA LEU A 194 4.37 -9.98 -0.24
C LEU A 194 3.68 -10.78 0.87
N ASP A 195 2.42 -10.50 1.18
CA ASP A 195 1.65 -11.24 2.19
C ASP A 195 1.60 -12.74 1.88
N THR A 196 1.40 -13.09 0.60
CA THR A 196 1.41 -14.47 0.11
C THR A 196 2.78 -15.12 0.34
N GLN A 197 3.87 -14.41 0.01
CA GLN A 197 5.23 -14.91 0.16
C GLN A 197 5.63 -15.04 1.62
N LEU A 198 5.28 -14.08 2.48
CA LEU A 198 5.51 -14.13 3.93
C LEU A 198 4.78 -15.33 4.55
N ALA A 199 3.55 -15.61 4.10
CA ALA A 199 2.81 -16.77 4.54
C ALA A 199 3.49 -18.11 4.17
N LEU A 200 4.05 -18.19 2.96
CA LEU A 200 4.82 -19.35 2.52
C LEU A 200 6.15 -19.47 3.26
N LEU A 201 6.89 -18.36 3.38
CA LEU A 201 8.17 -18.29 4.08
C LEU A 201 8.04 -18.71 5.55
N GLY A 202 7.00 -18.25 6.24
CA GLY A 202 6.75 -18.60 7.63
C GLY A 202 6.59 -20.11 7.86
N LYS A 203 6.22 -20.86 6.83
CA LYS A 203 6.15 -22.33 6.86
C LYS A 203 7.41 -23.02 6.31
N TYR A 204 8.00 -22.49 5.23
CA TYR A 204 9.00 -23.18 4.42
C TYR A 204 10.44 -22.70 4.61
N HIS A 205 10.70 -21.77 5.54
CA HIS A 205 12.08 -21.36 5.87
C HIS A 205 12.92 -22.45 6.55
N VAL A 206 12.33 -23.60 6.92
CA VAL A 206 13.02 -24.72 7.56
C VAL A 206 13.42 -25.79 6.55
N ASP A 207 14.64 -26.30 6.69
CA ASP A 207 15.19 -27.36 5.82
C ASP A 207 14.96 -28.79 6.35
N ASP A 208 14.60 -28.93 7.63
CA ASP A 208 14.39 -30.22 8.29
C ASP A 208 12.93 -30.69 8.22
N ALA A 209 12.72 -31.94 7.78
CA ALA A 209 11.40 -32.50 7.56
C ALA A 209 10.59 -32.63 8.87
N ASP A 210 11.20 -33.08 9.96
CA ASP A 210 10.50 -33.27 11.24
C ASP A 210 10.03 -31.93 11.81
N THR A 211 10.85 -30.89 11.67
CA THR A 211 10.52 -29.51 12.04
C THR A 211 9.38 -28.97 11.19
N LEU A 212 9.43 -29.18 9.87
CA LEU A 212 8.35 -28.80 8.95
C LEU A 212 7.02 -29.49 9.29
N PHE A 213 7.04 -30.81 9.55
CA PHE A 213 5.85 -31.59 9.87
C PHE A 213 5.28 -31.26 11.25
N SER A 214 6.13 -31.07 12.25
CA SER A 214 5.70 -30.69 13.60
C SER A 214 5.16 -29.26 13.67
N GLY A 215 5.61 -28.38 12.77
CA GLY A 215 5.22 -26.97 12.73
C GLY A 215 5.67 -26.16 13.95
N THR A 216 6.65 -26.66 14.69
CA THR A 216 7.10 -26.10 15.97
C THR A 216 7.91 -24.81 15.83
N GLN A 217 8.50 -24.56 14.67
CA GLN A 217 9.31 -23.38 14.36
C GLN A 217 8.69 -22.47 13.30
N ARG A 218 7.37 -22.48 13.13
CA ARG A 218 6.72 -21.57 12.17
C ARG A 218 6.92 -20.11 12.55
N TRP A 219 7.01 -19.25 11.54
CA TRP A 219 6.96 -17.81 11.70
C TRP A 219 5.61 -17.25 11.25
N SER A 220 5.28 -16.12 11.86
CA SER A 220 4.11 -15.29 11.61
C SER A 220 4.57 -13.85 11.47
N VAL A 221 3.78 -13.00 10.80
CA VAL A 221 4.02 -11.56 10.87
C VAL A 221 3.89 -11.11 12.32
N SER A 222 4.82 -10.29 12.80
CA SER A 222 4.78 -9.81 14.18
C SER A 222 3.49 -9.05 14.45
N ALA A 223 2.99 -9.10 15.69
CA ALA A 223 1.80 -8.36 16.08
C ALA A 223 1.99 -6.84 15.89
N ALA A 224 0.93 -6.16 15.45
CA ALA A 224 0.94 -4.72 15.23
C ALA A 224 1.22 -3.95 16.54
N PRO A 225 1.92 -2.81 16.50
CA PRO A 225 1.91 -1.86 17.60
C PRO A 225 0.59 -1.07 17.62
N SER A 226 0.22 -0.48 18.76
CA SER A 226 -0.96 0.40 18.85
C SER A 226 -0.77 1.65 17.97
N THR A 227 -1.87 2.20 17.44
CA THR A 227 -1.85 3.39 16.55
C THR A 227 -2.30 4.67 17.24
N GLY A 228 -2.62 4.62 18.53
CA GLY A 228 -3.01 5.77 19.33
C GLY A 228 -2.92 5.50 20.82
N VAL A 229 -3.02 6.57 21.61
CA VAL A 229 -2.89 6.51 23.08
C VAL A 229 -4.06 5.74 23.68
N GLY A 230 -3.77 4.65 24.39
CA GLY A 230 -4.78 3.77 24.99
C GLY A 230 -5.59 2.95 23.98
N ALA A 231 -5.20 2.94 22.71
CA ALA A 231 -5.80 2.09 21.70
C ALA A 231 -5.30 0.65 21.85
N ALA A 232 -6.19 -0.33 21.70
CA ALA A 232 -5.78 -1.72 21.53
C ALA A 232 -5.04 -1.86 20.19
N ALA A 233 -3.93 -2.60 20.18
CA ALA A 233 -3.38 -3.12 18.94
C ALA A 233 -4.19 -4.35 18.52
N ASP A 234 -4.56 -4.41 17.24
CA ASP A 234 -5.21 -5.58 16.66
C ASP A 234 -4.51 -5.92 15.34
N GLY A 235 -4.53 -7.20 14.98
CA GLY A 235 -3.88 -7.70 13.77
C GLY A 235 -2.35 -7.79 13.81
N THR A 236 -1.78 -7.86 12.62
CA THR A 236 -0.34 -8.00 12.35
C THR A 236 0.24 -6.68 11.89
N ALA A 237 1.55 -6.47 12.08
CA ALA A 237 2.22 -5.28 11.60
C ALA A 237 2.16 -5.19 10.07
N ASP A 238 1.67 -4.07 9.56
CA ASP A 238 1.66 -3.80 8.12
C ASP A 238 3.10 -3.64 7.59
N PRO A 239 3.38 -4.06 6.35
CA PRO A 239 4.67 -3.78 5.70
C PRO A 239 4.96 -2.28 5.68
N VAL A 240 6.14 -1.89 6.15
CA VAL A 240 6.58 -0.49 6.10
C VAL A 240 7.31 -0.26 4.78
N THR A 241 6.75 0.57 3.92
CA THR A 241 7.38 0.98 2.67
C THR A 241 8.36 2.13 2.93
N LEU A 242 9.63 1.90 2.63
CA LEU A 242 10.71 2.88 2.76
C LEU A 242 11.38 3.15 1.43
N PHE A 243 11.78 4.39 1.22
CA PHE A 243 12.70 4.74 0.15
C PHE A 243 14.13 4.62 0.67
N MET A 244 14.90 3.70 0.09
CA MET A 244 16.32 3.55 0.34
C MET A 244 17.06 4.48 -0.62
N PRO A 245 17.69 5.57 -0.15
CA PRO A 245 18.55 6.37 -1.01
C PRO A 245 19.70 5.47 -1.48
N GLY A 246 19.91 5.38 -2.79
CA GLY A 246 20.97 4.57 -3.36
C GLY A 246 22.34 5.17 -3.06
N ASP A 247 23.27 4.34 -2.59
CA ASP A 247 24.70 4.66 -2.60
C ASP A 247 25.32 4.46 -3.99
N ASP A 248 24.65 3.67 -4.85
CA ASP A 248 25.05 3.35 -6.22
C ASP A 248 24.42 4.35 -7.22
N PRO A 249 25.22 5.15 -7.94
CA PRO A 249 24.73 6.08 -8.96
C PRO A 249 23.98 5.42 -10.12
N GLU A 250 24.18 4.11 -10.35
CA GLU A 250 23.56 3.36 -11.45
C GLU A 250 22.21 2.75 -11.09
N LEU A 251 21.99 2.39 -9.81
CA LEU A 251 20.71 1.82 -9.34
C LEU A 251 19.71 2.89 -8.91
N GLY A 252 20.18 4.09 -8.53
CA GLY A 252 19.30 5.11 -7.95
C GLY A 252 18.75 4.68 -6.57
N GLY A 253 17.93 5.54 -5.96
CA GLY A 253 17.19 5.12 -4.75
C GLY A 253 16.01 4.25 -5.13
N HIS A 254 15.71 3.24 -4.31
CA HIS A 254 14.70 2.22 -4.59
C HIS A 254 13.74 2.06 -3.40
N TRP A 255 12.53 1.57 -3.68
CA TRP A 255 11.53 1.31 -2.65
C TRP A 255 11.63 -0.13 -2.13
N VAL A 256 11.66 -0.25 -0.81
CA VAL A 256 11.63 -1.54 -0.11
C VAL A 256 10.42 -1.61 0.80
N ALA A 257 9.80 -2.78 0.89
CA ALA A 257 8.82 -3.10 1.92
C ALA A 257 9.48 -3.93 3.01
N ILE A 258 9.33 -3.51 4.26
CA ILE A 258 9.97 -4.14 5.41
C ILE A 258 8.91 -4.70 6.35
N THR A 259 9.03 -5.99 6.68
CA THR A 259 8.06 -6.69 7.54
C THR A 259 8.78 -7.51 8.61
N PRO A 260 8.50 -7.28 9.90
CA PRO A 260 9.03 -8.11 10.98
C PRO A 260 8.26 -9.42 11.13
N LEU A 261 8.99 -10.50 11.37
CA LEU A 261 8.46 -11.83 11.64
C LEU A 261 8.81 -12.28 13.04
N SER A 262 7.90 -13.02 13.65
CA SER A 262 8.02 -13.61 14.97
C SER A 262 7.61 -15.08 14.95
N PRO A 263 8.11 -15.92 15.89
CA PRO A 263 7.63 -17.29 16.00
C PRO A 263 6.12 -17.29 16.30
N GLY A 264 5.36 -18.07 15.53
CA GLY A 264 3.90 -18.08 15.60
C GLY A 264 3.29 -19.24 14.83
N THR A 265 1.97 -19.41 14.89
CA THR A 265 1.31 -20.61 14.35
C THR A 265 0.68 -20.41 12.97
N SER A 266 0.39 -19.16 12.59
CA SER A 266 -0.21 -18.76 11.32
C SER A 266 0.22 -17.34 10.91
N PRO A 267 0.37 -17.02 9.62
CA PRO A 267 0.83 -15.70 9.16
C PRO A 267 -0.01 -14.52 9.66
N SER A 268 -1.31 -14.73 9.84
CA SER A 268 -2.29 -13.75 10.33
C SER A 268 -2.57 -13.85 11.84
N ASP A 269 -1.69 -14.51 12.59
CA ASP A 269 -1.83 -14.75 14.02
C ASP A 269 -1.28 -13.56 14.82
N SER A 270 -2.16 -12.68 15.31
CA SER A 270 -1.77 -11.58 16.20
C SER A 270 -1.28 -12.06 17.58
N SER A 271 -1.38 -13.36 17.87
CA SER A 271 -0.79 -13.98 19.07
C SER A 271 0.64 -14.49 18.87
N ALA A 272 1.29 -14.10 17.76
CA ALA A 272 2.72 -14.32 17.56
C ALA A 272 3.53 -13.91 18.81
N ARG A 273 4.57 -14.69 19.10
CA ARG A 273 5.40 -14.47 20.28
C ARG A 273 6.09 -13.11 20.21
N GLU A 274 6.31 -12.52 21.37
CA GLU A 274 6.97 -11.22 21.52
C GLU A 274 8.50 -11.35 21.46
N GLU A 275 8.95 -12.00 20.40
CA GLU A 275 10.34 -12.28 20.07
C GLU A 275 10.48 -12.12 18.56
N LEU A 276 11.36 -11.21 18.13
CA LEU A 276 11.64 -11.01 16.71
C LEU A 276 12.52 -12.16 16.20
N ALA A 277 12.04 -12.88 15.19
CA ALA A 277 12.78 -13.95 14.52
C ALA A 277 13.61 -13.41 13.35
N ALA A 278 13.01 -12.56 12.53
CA ALA A 278 13.65 -11.97 11.35
C ALA A 278 12.95 -10.69 10.93
N ILE A 279 13.66 -9.86 10.16
CA ILE A 279 13.10 -8.76 9.39
C ILE A 279 13.23 -9.14 7.91
N VAL A 280 12.10 -9.14 7.21
CA VAL A 280 12.05 -9.36 5.77
C VAL A 280 12.16 -8.02 5.07
N ILE A 281 13.01 -7.94 4.05
CA ILE A 281 13.11 -6.80 3.14
C ILE A 281 12.76 -7.31 1.74
N ALA A 282 11.68 -6.77 1.19
CA ALA A 282 11.24 -7.01 -0.17
C ALA A 282 11.59 -5.78 -1.03
N ASP A 283 12.49 -5.97 -1.98
CA ASP A 283 13.02 -4.91 -2.83
C ASP A 283 12.26 -4.87 -4.15
N HIS A 284 11.74 -3.70 -4.54
CA HIS A 284 11.04 -3.56 -5.81
C HIS A 284 11.91 -3.96 -7.00
N ASP A 285 13.20 -3.63 -6.96
CA ASP A 285 14.13 -3.85 -8.07
C ASP A 285 14.66 -5.30 -8.12
N ASP A 286 14.48 -6.06 -7.04
CA ASP A 286 14.80 -7.50 -6.97
C ASP A 286 13.56 -8.30 -6.52
N PRO A 287 12.48 -8.32 -7.33
CA PRO A 287 11.18 -8.82 -6.89
C PRO A 287 11.17 -10.34 -6.66
N GLU A 288 12.15 -11.07 -7.20
CA GLU A 288 12.31 -12.52 -7.05
C GLU A 288 12.95 -12.93 -5.72
N ARG A 289 13.53 -11.98 -4.97
CA ARG A 289 14.29 -12.30 -3.75
C ARG A 289 13.82 -11.47 -2.56
N LEU A 290 13.42 -12.18 -1.52
CA LEU A 290 13.25 -11.60 -0.19
C LEU A 290 14.57 -11.71 0.57
N ARG A 291 15.04 -10.60 1.13
CA ARG A 291 16.22 -10.59 2.00
C ARG A 291 15.77 -10.77 3.45
N LEU A 292 16.48 -11.62 4.19
CA LEU A 292 16.21 -11.90 5.59
C LEU A 292 17.33 -11.35 6.46
N LEU A 293 16.99 -10.46 7.38
CA LEU A 293 17.88 -9.96 8.40
C LEU A 293 17.49 -10.59 9.74
N THR A 294 18.42 -11.34 10.32
CA THR A 294 18.28 -11.83 11.69
C THR A 294 19.07 -10.93 12.63
N VAL A 295 18.52 -10.66 13.81
CA VAL A 295 19.14 -9.79 14.81
C VAL A 295 19.73 -10.67 15.91
N ASP A 296 21.06 -10.65 16.04
CA ASP A 296 21.75 -11.32 17.14
C ASP A 296 21.80 -10.38 18.36
N VAL A 297 20.98 -10.67 19.36
CA VAL A 297 20.96 -9.92 20.63
C VAL A 297 21.83 -10.55 21.71
N GLY A 298 22.59 -11.60 21.41
CA GLY A 298 23.40 -12.33 22.38
C GLY A 298 22.59 -13.27 23.27
N ALA A 299 23.30 -14.17 23.97
CA ALA A 299 22.69 -15.27 24.71
C ALA A 299 21.74 -14.80 25.82
N GLY A 300 20.50 -15.32 25.82
CA GLY A 300 19.50 -15.07 26.85
C GLY A 300 18.70 -13.76 26.70
N ARG A 301 18.93 -12.99 25.63
CA ARG A 301 18.12 -11.83 25.25
C ARG A 301 17.25 -12.17 24.04
N THR A 302 16.13 -11.47 23.89
CA THR A 302 15.25 -11.55 22.72
C THR A 302 15.18 -10.20 22.03
N ALA A 303 15.22 -10.20 20.70
CA ALA A 303 15.06 -8.98 19.93
C ALA A 303 13.60 -8.49 20.05
N ALA A 304 13.44 -7.19 20.31
CA ALA A 304 12.12 -6.59 20.52
C ALA A 304 11.30 -6.60 19.23
N THR A 305 10.03 -6.97 19.33
CA THR A 305 9.02 -6.82 18.28
C THR A 305 8.47 -5.38 18.26
N PRO A 306 7.72 -4.98 17.21
CA PRO A 306 7.05 -3.69 17.21
C PRO A 306 6.15 -3.45 18.44
N ARG A 307 5.41 -4.47 18.87
CA ARG A 307 4.51 -4.36 20.02
C ARG A 307 5.27 -4.26 21.35
N VAL A 308 6.42 -4.91 21.48
CA VAL A 308 7.32 -4.73 22.64
C VAL A 308 7.89 -3.31 22.66
N ALA A 309 8.34 -2.78 21.52
CA ALA A 309 8.83 -1.40 21.43
C ALA A 309 7.72 -0.39 21.76
N GLN A 310 6.49 -0.62 21.31
CA GLN A 310 5.34 0.21 21.67
C GLN A 310 5.05 0.15 23.17
N SER A 311 5.15 -1.03 23.78
CA SER A 311 4.97 -1.18 25.23
C SER A 311 6.01 -0.37 26.02
N ALA A 312 7.24 -0.23 25.50
CA ALA A 312 8.26 0.60 26.12
C ALA A 312 7.88 2.10 26.05
N ILE A 313 7.39 2.56 24.91
CA ILE A 313 6.86 3.92 24.73
C ILE A 313 5.72 4.20 25.71
N ASP A 314 4.76 3.29 25.81
CA ASP A 314 3.59 3.45 26.67
C ASP A 314 3.95 3.40 28.17
N ALA A 315 5.06 2.74 28.52
CA ALA A 315 5.55 2.63 29.89
C ALA A 315 6.40 3.83 30.34
N ASP A 316 6.87 4.68 29.42
CA ASP A 316 7.65 5.87 29.76
C ASP A 316 6.76 6.93 30.45
N PRO A 317 7.06 7.33 31.71
CA PRO A 317 6.20 8.25 32.46
C PRO A 317 6.12 9.67 31.88
N GLU A 318 7.21 10.17 31.29
CA GLU A 318 7.27 11.53 30.75
C GLU A 318 6.50 11.62 29.43
N LEU A 319 6.63 10.60 28.57
CA LEU A 319 5.85 10.46 27.36
C LEU A 319 4.38 10.22 27.66
N ALA A 320 4.05 9.33 28.60
CA ALA A 320 2.67 9.08 29.01
C ALA A 320 1.98 10.38 29.47
N ARG A 321 2.66 11.22 30.25
CA ARG A 321 2.14 12.54 30.66
C ARG A 321 1.95 13.46 29.45
N THR A 322 2.95 13.53 28.56
CA THR A 322 2.92 14.40 27.37
C THR A 322 1.80 14.01 26.42
N PHE A 323 1.70 12.73 26.07
CA PHE A 323 0.68 12.22 25.15
C PHE A 323 -0.72 12.29 25.74
N THR A 324 -0.90 12.11 27.05
CA THR A 324 -2.20 12.34 27.70
C THR A 324 -2.67 13.79 27.54
N LEU A 325 -1.75 14.76 27.65
CA LEU A 325 -2.08 16.18 27.48
C LEU A 325 -2.37 16.54 26.02
N LEU A 326 -1.63 15.95 25.07
CA LEU A 326 -1.84 16.16 23.64
C LEU A 326 -3.09 15.43 23.10
N ASN A 327 -3.50 14.35 23.76
CA ASN A 327 -4.67 13.55 23.43
C ASN A 327 -5.89 14.00 24.25
N ALA A 328 -6.15 15.32 24.27
CA ALA A 328 -7.25 15.92 25.03
C ALA A 328 -7.92 17.06 24.27
N ASN A 329 -9.15 17.42 24.69
CA ASN A 329 -9.86 18.64 24.28
C ASN A 329 -9.95 18.88 22.77
N GLY A 330 -10.32 17.87 22.00
CA GLY A 330 -10.49 17.98 20.54
C GLY A 330 -9.20 17.81 19.73
N SER A 331 -8.14 17.32 20.36
CA SER A 331 -6.92 16.81 19.71
C SER A 331 -6.76 15.32 19.99
N GLN A 332 -6.17 14.60 19.03
CA GLN A 332 -5.88 13.18 19.11
C GLN A 332 -4.43 12.93 18.69
N VAL A 333 -3.70 12.18 19.50
CA VAL A 333 -2.37 11.66 19.16
C VAL A 333 -2.55 10.39 18.35
N GLN A 334 -1.86 10.32 17.22
CA GLN A 334 -1.81 9.14 16.35
C GLN A 334 -0.34 8.77 16.12
N PHE A 335 -0.04 7.49 16.29
CA PHE A 335 1.28 6.95 16.02
C PHE A 335 1.34 6.40 14.60
N GLY A 336 2.33 6.82 13.81
CA GLY A 336 2.54 6.33 12.44
C GLY A 336 3.22 4.95 12.40
N PRO A 337 3.54 4.41 11.22
CA PRO A 337 4.13 3.07 11.10
C PRO A 337 5.42 2.90 11.93
N MET A 338 5.62 1.72 12.51
CA MET A 338 6.81 1.41 13.29
C MET A 338 7.86 0.76 12.41
N THR A 339 8.97 1.47 12.23
CA THR A 339 10.01 1.16 11.26
C THR A 339 11.24 0.59 11.96
N PRO A 340 11.77 -0.58 11.55
CA PRO A 340 13.05 -1.05 12.06
C PRO A 340 14.19 -0.28 11.37
N LEU A 341 15.15 0.18 12.16
CA LEU A 341 16.42 0.72 11.70
C LEU A 341 17.54 -0.13 12.30
N ILE A 342 18.45 -0.63 11.46
CA ILE A 342 19.60 -1.41 11.91
C ILE A 342 20.85 -0.60 11.61
N THR A 343 21.59 -0.21 12.65
CA THR A 343 22.87 0.49 12.53
C THR A 343 23.86 -0.05 13.55
N ASP A 344 25.13 -0.19 13.15
CA ASP A 344 26.23 -0.71 13.98
C ASP A 344 25.91 -2.04 14.69
N GLY A 345 25.09 -2.90 14.06
CA GLY A 345 24.68 -4.19 14.61
C GLY A 345 23.59 -4.13 15.69
N ALA A 346 23.03 -2.96 15.98
CA ALA A 346 21.91 -2.78 16.90
C ALA A 346 20.60 -2.52 16.15
N LEU A 347 19.50 -3.03 16.72
CA LEU A 347 18.14 -2.79 16.23
C LEU A 347 17.51 -1.62 16.97
N PHE A 348 16.90 -0.73 16.20
CA PHE A 348 16.13 0.41 16.66
C PHE A 348 14.73 0.38 16.07
N TRP A 349 13.73 0.73 16.85
CA TRP A 349 12.37 0.93 16.36
C TRP A 349 12.05 2.41 16.34
N VAL A 350 11.73 2.95 15.17
CA VAL A 350 11.47 4.37 14.96
C VAL A 350 10.04 4.56 14.46
N ARG A 351 9.31 5.53 15.00
CA ARG A 351 7.98 5.90 14.46
C ARG A 351 7.65 7.37 14.65
N PRO A 352 6.95 8.01 13.69
CA PRO A 352 6.49 9.37 13.87
C PRO A 352 5.27 9.43 14.78
N VAL A 353 5.15 10.53 15.52
CA VAL A 353 3.98 10.88 16.32
C VAL A 353 3.33 12.10 15.68
N VAL A 354 2.07 11.97 15.29
CA VAL A 354 1.29 13.07 14.73
C VAL A 354 0.14 13.45 15.66
N VAL A 355 -0.17 14.73 15.70
CA VAL A 355 -1.33 15.27 16.42
C VAL A 355 -2.30 15.82 15.40
N ARG A 356 -3.55 15.35 15.46
CA ARG A 356 -4.64 15.83 14.62
C ARG A 356 -5.76 16.38 15.47
N SER A 357 -6.49 17.37 14.97
CA SER A 357 -7.76 17.74 15.62
C SER A 357 -8.83 16.68 15.32
N THR A 358 -9.79 16.52 16.21
CA THR A 358 -10.96 15.66 16.01
C THR A 358 -11.97 16.24 15.01
N ALA A 359 -11.75 17.47 14.52
CA ALA A 359 -12.54 18.06 13.44
C ALA A 359 -12.23 17.37 12.10
N SER A 360 -13.25 17.23 11.25
CA SER A 360 -13.17 16.48 9.99
C SER A 360 -12.25 17.11 8.91
N THR A 361 -11.85 18.37 9.07
CA THR A 361 -11.03 19.12 8.09
C THR A 361 -9.61 19.39 8.57
N ALA A 362 -9.18 18.77 9.66
CA ALA A 362 -7.89 19.08 10.27
C ALA A 362 -6.74 18.26 9.67
N ALA A 363 -5.75 18.95 9.11
CA ALA A 363 -4.51 18.32 8.68
C ALA A 363 -3.69 17.84 9.89
N PRO A 364 -3.17 16.60 9.87
CA PRO A 364 -2.28 16.11 10.93
C PRO A 364 -0.98 16.92 10.93
N ARG A 365 -0.42 17.16 12.13
CA ARG A 365 0.88 17.81 12.30
C ARG A 365 1.85 16.84 12.95
N LEU A 366 3.06 16.76 12.40
CA LEU A 366 4.15 16.04 13.05
C LEU A 366 4.46 16.72 14.40
N PHE A 367 4.38 15.95 15.48
CA PHE A 367 4.79 16.39 16.81
C PHE A 367 6.24 16.02 17.09
N GLY A 368 6.68 14.86 16.63
CA GLY A 368 8.06 14.40 16.74
C GLY A 368 8.21 12.96 16.27
N VAL A 369 9.40 12.41 16.46
CA VAL A 369 9.79 11.05 16.14
C VAL A 369 10.22 10.35 17.42
N LEU A 370 9.67 9.16 17.65
CA LEU A 370 10.09 8.28 18.73
C LEU A 370 11.14 7.30 18.20
N ALA A 371 12.15 7.01 19.03
CA ALA A 371 13.09 5.92 18.81
C ALA A 371 13.15 5.04 20.07
N VAL A 372 13.21 3.72 19.86
CA VAL A 372 13.27 2.73 20.94
C VAL A 372 14.43 1.77 20.69
N SER A 373 15.25 1.54 21.71
CA SER A 373 16.28 0.49 21.70
C SER A 373 16.50 -0.07 23.09
N GLU A 374 16.56 -1.40 23.22
CA GLU A 374 16.76 -2.09 24.50
C GLU A 374 15.84 -1.59 25.65
N GLY A 375 14.63 -1.11 25.31
CA GLY A 375 13.64 -0.57 26.25
C GLY A 375 13.83 0.91 26.62
N LEU A 376 14.91 1.55 26.16
CA LEU A 376 15.11 2.99 26.24
C LEU A 376 14.31 3.68 25.14
N VAL A 377 13.73 4.84 25.46
CA VAL A 377 12.85 5.59 24.57
C VAL A 377 13.29 7.04 24.50
N GLY A 378 13.43 7.57 23.29
CA GLY A 378 13.71 8.97 23.03
C GLY A 378 12.67 9.60 22.11
N LEU A 379 12.38 10.88 22.30
CA LEU A 379 11.49 11.69 21.47
C LEU A 379 12.25 12.95 21.00
N ALA A 380 12.31 13.19 19.70
CA ALA A 380 12.92 14.40 19.13
C ALA A 380 12.27 14.79 17.79
N ASP A 381 12.81 15.78 17.09
CA ASP A 381 12.28 16.26 15.82
C ASP A 381 12.60 15.33 14.63
N ASP A 382 13.67 14.54 14.74
CA ASP A 382 14.13 13.61 13.69
C ASP A 382 14.63 12.27 14.28
N PRO A 383 14.74 11.20 13.47
CA PRO A 383 15.18 9.89 13.94
C PRO A 383 16.55 9.87 14.62
N ALA A 384 17.53 10.63 14.13
CA ALA A 384 18.89 10.61 14.66
C ALA A 384 18.97 11.29 16.04
N GLN A 385 18.26 12.39 16.20
CA GLN A 385 18.12 13.05 17.50
C GLN A 385 17.31 12.20 18.48
N ALA A 386 16.26 11.52 18.02
CA ALA A 386 15.44 10.67 18.87
C ALA A 386 16.25 9.47 19.41
N LEU A 387 17.13 8.91 18.58
CA LEU A 387 18.08 7.88 18.99
C LEU A 387 19.06 8.39 20.04
N THR A 388 19.62 9.58 19.84
CA THR A 388 20.53 10.21 20.82
C THR A 388 19.81 10.43 22.15
N ALA A 389 18.60 10.98 22.09
CA ALA A 389 17.75 11.23 23.27
C ALA A 389 17.31 9.96 24.00
N ALA A 390 17.35 8.78 23.37
CA ALA A 390 17.06 7.52 24.04
C ALA A 390 18.22 7.08 24.95
N TYR A 391 19.46 7.48 24.67
CA TYR A 391 20.65 7.09 25.42
C TYR A 391 21.18 8.15 26.40
N ASP A 392 20.69 9.38 26.30
CA ASP A 392 20.94 10.48 27.25
C ASP A 392 20.00 10.40 28.47
#